data_AF-A0A699SQH8-F1
#
_entry.id   AF-A0A699SQH8-F1
#
_cell.length_a   1.000
_cell.length_b   1.000
_cell.length_c   1.000
_cell.angle_alpha   90.00
_cell.angle_beta   90.00
_cell.angle_gamma   90.00
#
_symmetry.space_group_name_H-M   'P 1'
#
loop_
_entity.id
_entity.type
_entity.pdbx_description
1 polymer ?
#
loop_
_entity_poly.entity_id
_entity_poly.type
_entity_poly.pdbx_seq_one_letter_code
_entity_poly.pdbx_strand_id
1 'polypeptide(L)'
;LANIEVKFEDEDLALLLLTSLPVSYEHFVDTLLYELEALTLEDVMATLNSKEIKEMSKVKGDDDEGLYMRRRTDRRDSRQSRGK
;
A
#
# COMPACT_ATOMS: atom_id res chain seq x y z
N LEU A 1 27.17 -32.65 24.09
CA LEU A 1 25.90 -32.16 23.51
C LEU A 1 26.15 -31.99 22.03
N ALA A 2 25.41 -32.69 21.18
CA ALA A 2 25.56 -32.56 19.73
C ALA A 2 24.87 -31.26 19.30
N ASN A 3 25.62 -30.32 18.74
CA ASN A 3 25.05 -29.12 18.13
C ASN A 3 24.30 -29.57 16.87
N ILE A 4 22.98 -29.49 16.89
CA ILE A 4 22.15 -29.67 15.70
C ILE A 4 22.22 -28.33 14.96
N GLU A 5 23.02 -28.29 13.90
CA GLU A 5 23.07 -27.15 13.00
C GLU A 5 21.81 -27.19 12.13
N VAL A 6 20.80 -26.41 12.52
CA VAL A 6 19.61 -26.18 11.71
C VAL A 6 19.88 -25.00 10.80
N LYS A 7 19.83 -25.24 9.48
CA LYS A 7 19.91 -24.19 8.46
C LYS A 7 18.47 -23.87 8.06
N PHE A 8 18.09 -22.62 8.20
CA PHE A 8 16.81 -22.12 7.71
C PHE A 8 17.04 -21.49 6.35
N GLU A 9 16.20 -21.87 5.39
CA GLU A 9 16.19 -21.24 4.08
C GLU A 9 15.38 -19.93 4.15
N ASP A 10 15.57 -19.05 3.17
CA ASP A 10 14.90 -17.74 3.17
C ASP A 10 13.38 -17.87 3.13
N GLU A 11 12.88 -18.95 2.51
CA GLU A 11 11.45 -19.29 2.49
C GLU A 11 10.93 -19.65 3.89
N ASP A 12 11.70 -20.41 4.68
CA ASP A 12 11.33 -20.75 6.07
C ASP A 12 11.23 -19.48 6.92
N LEU A 13 12.19 -18.57 6.75
CA LEU A 13 12.21 -17.29 7.46
C LEU A 13 11.05 -16.38 7.03
N ALA A 14 10.71 -16.38 5.74
CA ALA A 14 9.58 -15.63 5.20
C ALA A 14 8.24 -16.14 5.77
N LEU A 15 8.05 -17.46 5.81
CA LEU A 15 6.87 -18.09 6.40
C LEU A 15 6.78 -17.83 7.91
N LEU A 16 7.91 -17.89 8.62
CA LEU A 16 7.96 -17.57 10.05
C LEU A 16 7.56 -16.12 10.32
N LEU A 17 8.01 -15.18 9.48
CA LEU A 17 7.61 -13.78 9.58
C LEU A 17 6.11 -13.60 9.32
N LEU A 18 5.59 -14.18 8.24
CA LEU A 18 4.17 -14.07 7.86
C LEU A 18 3.24 -14.64 8.94
N THR A 19 3.60 -15.78 9.52
CA THR A 19 2.84 -16.43 10.61
C THR A 19 2.92 -15.67 11.94
N SER A 20 3.91 -14.79 12.10
CA SER A 20 4.06 -13.93 13.29
C SER A 20 3.22 -12.64 13.20
N LEU A 21 2.58 -12.36 12.07
CA LEU A 21 1.81 -11.13 11.89
C LEU A 21 0.47 -11.17 12.63
N PRO A 22 -0.05 -10.01 13.07
CA PRO A 22 -1.39 -9.93 13.65
C PRO A 22 -2.48 -10.33 12.65
N VAL A 23 -3.65 -10.75 13.15
CA VAL A 23 -4.83 -11.15 12.35
C VAL A 23 -5.28 -10.06 11.37
N SER A 24 -4.99 -8.77 11.63
CA SER A 24 -5.26 -7.68 10.68
C SER A 24 -4.49 -7.79 9.34
N TYR A 25 -3.48 -8.65 9.27
CA TYR A 25 -2.72 -8.94 8.06
C TYR A 25 -3.13 -10.25 7.39
N GLU A 26 -4.15 -10.97 7.88
CA GLU A 26 -4.59 -12.28 7.36
C GLU A 26 -4.81 -12.25 5.83
N HIS A 27 -5.63 -11.33 5.32
CA HIS A 27 -5.84 -11.18 3.87
C HIS A 27 -4.58 -10.84 3.07
N PHE A 28 -3.62 -10.15 3.70
CA PHE A 28 -2.36 -9.80 3.06
C PHE A 28 -1.41 -11.00 3.00
N VAL A 29 -1.38 -11.80 4.07
CA VAL A 29 -0.65 -13.07 4.10
C VAL A 29 -1.23 -14.02 3.06
N ASP A 30 -2.56 -14.18 2.99
CA ASP A 30 -3.22 -15.03 1.98
C ASP A 30 -2.82 -14.61 0.57
N THR A 31 -2.92 -13.30 0.27
CA THR A 31 -2.57 -12.79 -1.05
C THR A 31 -1.10 -13.08 -1.39
N LEU A 32 -0.17 -12.87 -0.45
CA LEU A 32 1.25 -13.18 -0.66
C LEU A 32 1.51 -14.66 -0.90
N LEU A 33 0.85 -15.55 -0.15
CA LEU A 33 0.99 -17.00 -0.28
C LEU A 33 0.43 -17.52 -1.61
N TYR A 34 -0.60 -16.88 -2.15
CA TYR A 34 -1.23 -17.30 -3.41
C TYR A 34 -0.62 -16.63 -4.66
N GLU A 35 -0.10 -15.40 -4.55
CA GLU A 35 0.43 -14.64 -5.71
C GLU A 35 1.91 -14.90 -5.99
N LEU A 36 2.72 -15.26 -4.98
CA LEU A 36 4.15 -15.50 -5.16
C LEU A 36 4.44 -17.00 -5.29
N GLU A 37 4.94 -17.39 -6.47
CA GLU A 37 5.39 -18.76 -6.75
C GLU A 37 6.69 -19.12 -6.00
N ALA A 38 7.47 -18.11 -5.59
CA ALA A 38 8.63 -18.25 -4.71
C ALA A 38 8.66 -17.10 -3.70
N LEU A 39 8.70 -17.44 -2.40
CA LEU A 39 8.71 -16.47 -1.31
C LEU A 39 10.15 -16.22 -0.87
N THR A 40 10.69 -15.06 -1.25
CA THR A 40 11.96 -14.57 -0.67
C THR A 40 11.67 -13.65 0.52
N LEU A 41 12.55 -13.71 1.53
CA LEU A 41 12.41 -12.85 2.70
C LEU A 41 12.47 -11.36 2.32
N GLU A 42 13.30 -11.00 1.33
CA GLU A 42 13.41 -9.62 0.82
C GLU A 42 12.10 -9.13 0.23
N ASP A 43 11.45 -9.92 -0.63
CA ASP A 43 10.19 -9.54 -1.28
C ASP A 43 9.05 -9.39 -0.27
N VAL A 44 8.99 -10.29 0.70
CA VAL A 44 8.00 -10.22 1.79
C VAL A 44 8.19 -8.94 2.59
N MET A 45 9.43 -8.64 3.01
CA MET A 45 9.73 -7.41 3.76
C MET A 45 9.40 -6.15 2.95
N ALA A 46 9.80 -6.08 1.68
CA ALA A 46 9.55 -4.94 0.81
C ALA A 46 8.04 -4.69 0.62
N THR A 47 7.27 -5.75 0.38
CA THR A 47 5.82 -5.66 0.20
C THR A 47 5.12 -5.22 1.49
N LEU A 48 5.56 -5.75 2.63
CA LEU A 48 5.00 -5.43 3.94
C LEU A 48 5.27 -3.97 4.33
N ASN A 49 6.48 -3.46 4.04
CA ASN A 49 6.85 -2.06 4.24
C ASN A 49 6.01 -1.11 3.36
N SER A 50 5.80 -1.48 2.09
CA SER A 50 4.95 -0.73 1.16
C SER A 50 3.49 -0.63 1.66
N LYS A 51 2.94 -1.72 2.21
CA LYS A 51 1.59 -1.71 2.82
C LYS A 51 1.53 -0.79 4.03
N GLU A 52 2.52 -0.84 4.93
CA GLU A 52 2.55 0.01 6.13
C GLU A 52 2.64 1.50 5.77
N ILE A 53 3.50 1.88 4.83
CA ILE A 53 3.62 3.26 4.34
C ILE A 53 2.28 3.74 3.74
N LYS A 54 1.57 2.88 3.00
CA LYS A 54 0.24 3.19 2.48
C LYS A 54 -0.80 3.40 3.58
N GLU A 55 -0.77 2.62 4.65
CA GLU A 55 -1.68 2.79 5.78
C GLU A 55 -1.35 4.04 6.62
N MET A 56 -0.07 4.36 6.82
CA MET A 56 0.36 5.58 7.51
C MET A 56 0.03 6.86 6.73
N SER A 57 0.12 6.82 5.40
CA SER A 57 -0.27 7.97 4.55
C SER A 57 -1.78 8.21 4.54
N LYS A 58 -2.61 7.18 4.70
CA LYS A 58 -4.06 7.34 4.93
C LYS A 58 -4.34 7.95 6.30
N VAL A 59 -3.67 7.48 7.34
CA VAL A 59 -3.84 8.02 8.72
C VAL A 59 -3.39 9.49 8.82
N LYS A 60 -2.41 9.91 8.01
CA LYS A 60 -1.97 11.32 7.91
C LYS A 60 -2.73 12.12 6.84
N GLY A 61 -3.68 11.51 6.14
CA GLY A 61 -4.31 12.05 4.93
C GLY A 61 -5.76 12.47 5.08
N ASP A 62 -6.28 12.56 6.31
CA ASP A 62 -7.65 13.03 6.59
C ASP A 62 -7.71 14.47 7.16
N ASP A 63 -6.66 15.28 6.94
CA ASP A 63 -6.60 16.69 7.34
C ASP A 63 -6.14 17.63 6.20
N ASP A 64 -6.51 17.38 4.94
CA ASP A 64 -6.49 18.48 3.96
C ASP A 64 -7.58 18.36 2.88
N GLU A 65 -8.63 19.12 3.12
CA GLU A 65 -9.52 19.68 2.11
C GLU A 65 -8.70 20.30 0.97
N GLY A 66 -8.50 19.61 -0.15
CA GLY A 66 -7.60 20.16 -1.16
C GLY A 66 -7.77 19.77 -2.61
N LEU A 67 -8.69 18.86 -2.96
CA LEU A 67 -9.02 18.62 -4.36
C LEU A 67 -9.96 19.71 -4.87
N TYR A 68 -9.45 20.93 -5.02
CA TYR A 68 -10.03 21.89 -5.95
C TYR A 68 -9.85 21.33 -7.36
N MET A 69 -10.72 20.38 -7.74
CA MET A 69 -11.13 20.23 -9.13
C MET A 69 -11.58 21.63 -9.57
N ARG A 70 -10.72 22.36 -10.29
CA ARG A 70 -11.10 23.56 -11.02
C ARG A 70 -12.06 23.17 -12.14
N ARG A 71 -13.28 22.82 -11.76
CA ARG A 71 -14.39 22.46 -12.65
C ARG A 71 -15.15 23.74 -12.97
N ARG A 72 -14.72 24.34 -14.09
CA ARG A 72 -15.47 25.13 -15.08
C ARG A 72 -16.56 26.10 -14.58
N THR A 73 -16.41 27.37 -14.96
CA THR A 73 -17.53 28.09 -15.58
C THR A 73 -17.02 28.90 -16.77
N ASP A 74 -17.28 28.36 -17.97
CA ASP A 74 -17.47 29.15 -19.19
C ASP A 74 -18.42 30.32 -18.89
N ARG A 75 -17.89 31.54 -18.76
CA ARG A 75 -18.69 32.75 -18.92
C ARG A 75 -18.31 33.38 -20.25
N ARG A 76 -19.06 32.97 -21.28
CA ARG A 76 -19.25 33.70 -22.53
C ARG A 76 -19.67 35.12 -22.19
N ASP A 77 -18.76 36.09 -22.24
CA ASP A 77 -19.15 37.49 -22.24
C ASP A 77 -19.48 37.88 -23.68
N SER A 78 -20.62 37.40 -24.17
CA SER A 78 -21.26 37.93 -25.36
C SER A 78 -22.04 39.19 -24.95
N ARG A 79 -21.37 40.34 -24.94
CA ARG A 79 -22.05 41.64 -24.94
C ARG A 79 -22.01 42.24 -26.34
N GLN A 80 -22.90 41.72 -27.16
CA GLN A 80 -23.43 42.44 -28.31
C GLN A 80 -24.50 43.42 -27.80
N SER A 81 -24.53 44.62 -28.39
CA SER A 81 -25.72 45.49 -28.59
C SER A 81 -25.76 46.86 -27.87
N ARG A 82 -25.47 47.89 -28.67
CA ARG A 82 -26.26 49.11 -28.98
C ARG A 82 -26.66 50.09 -27.86
N GLY A 83 -26.23 51.35 -28.05
CA GLY A 83 -27.14 52.50 -28.16
C GLY A 83 -27.07 53.56 -27.05
N LYS A 84 -26.47 54.71 -27.34
CA LYS A 84 -27.11 56.01 -27.58
C LYS A 84 -26.06 57.07 -27.90
#